data_AF-A0A2W6B426-F1
#
_entry.id   AF-A0A2W6B426-F1
#
_cell.length_a   1.000
_cell.length_b   1.000
_cell.length_c   1.000
_cell.angle_alpha   90.00
_cell.angle_beta   90.00
_cell.angle_gamma   90.00
#
_symmetry.space_group_name_H-M   'P 1'
#
loop_
_entity.id
_entity.type
_entity.pdbx_description
1 polymer ?
#
loop_
_entity_poly.entity_id
_entity_poly.type
_entity_poly.pdbx_seq_one_letter_code
_entity_poly.pdbx_strand_id
1 'polypeptide(L)' 'MGRKVNPIGFRLGITTEHQSRWFAERNYTELLHEDIRLRKMVLTRLANAS' A
#
# COMPACT_ATOMS: atom_id res chain seq x y z
N MET A 1 2.22 -24.58 16.04
CA MET A 1 2.69 -23.67 14.96
C MET A 1 1.99 -22.33 15.13
N GLY A 2 2.70 -21.32 15.64
CA GLY A 2 2.11 -20.01 15.96
C GLY A 2 1.83 -19.16 14.72
N ARG A 3 0.68 -18.50 14.68
CA ARG A 3 0.30 -17.57 13.61
C ARG A 3 1.20 -16.33 13.68
N LYS A 4 2.21 -16.25 12.81
CA LYS A 4 3.13 -15.10 12.73
C LYS A 4 2.49 -13.95 11.95
N VAL A 5 2.56 -12.75 12.50
CA VAL A 5 2.05 -11.50 11.89
C VAL A 5 3.05 -10.97 10.85
N ASN A 6 2.57 -10.26 9.83
CA ASN A 6 3.45 -9.59 8.87
C ASN A 6 4.25 -8.46 9.57
N PRO A 7 5.60 -8.49 9.52
CA PRO A 7 6.44 -7.51 10.19
C PRO A 7 6.27 -6.06 9.71
N ILE A 8 5.85 -5.85 8.45
CA ILE A 8 5.62 -4.50 7.90
C ILE A 8 4.42 -3.86 8.59
N GLY A 9 3.30 -4.60 8.68
CA GLY A 9 2.11 -4.14 9.39
C GLY A 9 2.37 -3.99 10.89
N PHE A 10 3.14 -4.89 11.49
CA PHE A 10 3.49 -4.82 12.91
C PHE A 10 4.31 -3.57 13.27
N ARG A 11 5.11 -3.03 12.35
CA ARG A 11 5.99 -1.87 12.58
C ARG A 11 5.49 -0.56 11.99
N LEU A 12 4.32 -0.58 11.34
CA LEU A 12 3.71 0.59 10.73
C LEU A 12 3.41 1.65 11.81
N GLY A 13 3.89 2.87 11.63
CA GLY A 13 3.74 3.96 12.59
C GLY A 13 4.78 3.99 13.73
N ILE A 14 5.65 2.98 13.85
CA ILE A 14 6.77 2.97 14.81
C ILE A 14 8.09 3.23 14.07
N THR A 15 8.46 2.31 13.17
CA THR A 15 9.70 2.40 12.39
C THR A 15 9.44 2.45 10.89
N THR A 16 8.26 2.02 10.44
CA THR A 16 7.90 2.00 9.02
C THR A 16 6.78 2.99 8.74
N GLU A 17 6.94 3.83 7.72
CA GLU A 17 5.92 4.79 7.30
C GLU A 17 4.90 4.19 6.32
N HIS A 18 3.78 4.89 6.14
CA HIS A 18 2.79 4.57 5.11
C HIS A 18 3.37 4.79 3.71
N GLN A 19 3.11 3.83 2.81
CA GLN A 19 3.55 3.94 1.41
C GLN A 19 2.76 4.98 0.60
N SER A 20 1.50 5.25 0.98
CA SER A 20 0.68 6.32 0.39
C SER A 20 0.40 7.37 1.47
N ARG A 21 0.65 8.65 1.17
CA ARG A 21 0.46 9.78 2.10
C ARG A 21 -0.50 10.79 1.48
N TRP A 22 -1.77 10.70 1.82
CA TRP A 22 -2.83 11.62 1.39
C TRP A 22 -3.98 11.58 2.40
N PHE A 23 -4.85 12.59 2.39
CA PHE A 23 -6.03 12.68 3.24
C PHE A 23 -7.27 12.96 2.39
N ALA A 24 -8.39 12.32 2.70
CA ALA A 24 -9.66 12.56 2.03
C ALA A 24 -10.84 12.28 2.96
N GLU A 25 -11.84 13.17 2.94
CA GLU A 25 -13.04 13.03 3.78
C GLU A 25 -14.14 12.26 3.06
N ARG A 26 -14.61 12.75 1.90
CA ARG A 26 -15.74 12.16 1.15
C ARG A 26 -15.30 11.18 0.07
N ASN A 27 -14.15 11.42 -0.56
CA ASN A 27 -13.71 10.69 -1.75
C ASN A 27 -12.68 9.60 -1.42
N TYR A 28 -12.60 9.17 -0.15
CA TYR A 28 -11.61 8.17 0.28
C TYR A 28 -11.70 6.87 -0.53
N THR A 29 -12.92 6.36 -0.74
CA THR A 29 -13.16 5.11 -1.48
C THR A 29 -12.68 5.18 -2.92
N GLU A 30 -12.96 6.30 -3.60
CA GLU A 30 -12.56 6.51 -5.00
C GLU A 30 -11.04 6.56 -5.15
N LEU A 31 -10.38 7.34 -4.28
CA LEU A 31 -8.93 7.47 -4.25
C LEU A 31 -8.24 6.15 -3.89
N LEU A 32 -8.81 5.36 -2.98
CA LEU A 32 -8.30 4.03 -2.65
C LEU A 32 -8.37 3.09 -3.85
N HIS A 33 -9.49 3.09 -4.58
CA HIS A 33 -9.62 2.27 -5.79
C HIS A 33 -8.67 2.71 -6.91
N GLU A 34 -8.40 4.00 -7.03
CA GLU A 34 -7.39 4.52 -7.94
C GLU A 34 -5.97 4.06 -7.54
N ASP A 35 -5.59 4.21 -6.27
CA ASP A 35 -4.27 3.80 -5.75
C ASP A 35 -4.02 2.29 -5.99
N ILE A 36 -5.03 1.45 -5.75
CA ILE A 36 -4.95 0.00 -6.04
C ILE A 36 -4.74 -0.27 -7.53
N ARG A 37 -5.47 0.45 -8.41
CA ARG A 37 -5.34 0.29 -9.87
C ARG A 37 -3.97 0.74 -10.36
N LEU A 38 -3.48 1.88 -9.89
CA LEU A 38 -2.16 2.40 -10.22
C LEU A 38 -1.06 1.44 -9.79
N ARG A 39 -1.09 0.93 -8.55
CA ARG A 39 -0.12 -0.06 -8.06
C ARG A 39 -0.07 -1.30 -8.93
N LYS A 40 -1.24 -1.86 -9.29
CA LYS A 40 -1.31 -3.03 -10.19
C LYS A 40 -0.69 -2.71 -11.55
N MET A 41 -1.06 -1.59 -12.15
CA MET A 41 -0.54 -1.17 -13.46
C MET A 41 0.97 -1.00 -13.46
N VAL A 42 1.52 -0.33 -12.45
CA VAL A 42 2.96 -0.09 -12.31
C VAL A 42 3.70 -1.42 -12.15
N LEU A 43 3.22 -2.30 -11.27
CA LEU A 43 3.83 -3.62 -11.05
C LEU A 43 3.81 -4.48 -12.33
N THR A 44 2.74 -4.43 -13.13
CA THR A 44 2.69 -5.15 -14.40
C THR A 44 3.61 -4.54 -15.44
N ARG A 45 3.63 -3.20 -15.58
CA ARG A 45 4.37 -2.51 -16.63
C ARG A 45 5.88 -2.53 -16.38
N LEU A 46 6.30 -2.45 -15.12
CA LEU A 46 7.70 -2.43 -14.70
C LEU A 46 8.18 -3.79 -14.17
N ALA A 47 7.48 -4.88 -14.48
CA ALA A 47 7.84 -6.21 -14.02
C ALA A 47 9.28 -6.62 -14.40
N ASN A 48 9.80 -6.09 -15.51
CA ASN A 48 11.15 -6.36 -16.03
C ASN A 48 12.14 -5.21 -15.79
N ALA A 49 11.74 -4.18 -15.04
CA ALA A 49 12.65 -3.10 -14.65
C ALA A 49 13.38 -3.53 -13.37
N SER A 50 14.51 -4.21 -13.55
CA SER A 50 15.46 -4.60 -12.49
C SER A 50 16.47 -3.51 -12.22
#